data_AF-A0A198A4G7-F1
#
_entry.id   AF-A0A198A4G7-F1
#
_cell.length_a   1.000
_cell.length_b   1.000
_cell.length_c   1.000
_cell.angle_alpha   90.00
_cell.angle_beta   90.00
_cell.angle_gamma   90.00
#
_symmetry.space_group_name_H-M   'P 1'
#
loop_
_entity.id
_entity.type
_entity.pdbx_description
1 polymer ?
#
loop_
_entity_poly.entity_id
_entity_poly.type
_entity_poly.pdbx_seq_one_letter_code
_entity_poly.pdbx_strand_id
1 'polypeptide(L)'
;MHNDKYMRKLGTLGQGKNESCDTLTSNPEHVEHGTDDHLVTLKQGVWSTKVPNHLDIIHVGENHIHIFSSSIETPYVIPTGILDLNHQFHLRKAPNQRQIALCIKWLSCRLPPTLQTFACIGRGLHALQQSPIELEQDLYCLREDFLLFAQQIALQEIHALAAEFAQEVIAIHCVILAGLFKTGASKFLPHI
;
A
#
# COMPACT_ATOMS: atom_id res chain seq x y z
N MET A 1 48.19 -36.21 -1.78
CA MET A 1 47.51 -37.24 -0.98
C MET A 1 46.01 -37.13 -1.23
N HIS A 2 45.42 -38.18 -1.80
CA HIS A 2 43.97 -38.39 -1.94
C HIS A 2 43.31 -38.57 -0.56
N ASN A 3 42.10 -38.04 -0.34
CA ASN A 3 40.87 -38.84 -0.27
C ASN A 3 39.66 -37.99 0.18
N ASP A 4 38.59 -38.10 -0.60
CA ASP A 4 37.20 -38.01 -0.14
C ASP A 4 36.95 -38.94 1.06
N LYS A 5 35.97 -38.60 1.92
CA LYS A 5 34.73 -39.39 2.05
C LYS A 5 33.91 -39.11 3.32
N TYR A 6 32.59 -38.84 3.11
CA TYR A 6 31.40 -39.39 3.82
C TYR A 6 31.24 -39.10 5.33
N MET A 7 30.08 -39.12 6.00
CA MET A 7 28.62 -39.02 5.77
C MET A 7 27.99 -39.08 7.18
N ARG A 8 26.83 -38.42 7.36
CA ARG A 8 25.70 -38.69 8.30
C ARG A 8 25.94 -39.54 9.57
N LYS A 9 25.42 -39.04 10.70
CA LYS A 9 24.72 -39.88 11.68
C LYS A 9 23.37 -39.27 12.06
N LEU A 10 22.33 -40.06 11.81
CA LEU A 10 20.94 -39.90 12.23
C LEU A 10 20.69 -41.00 13.28
N GLY A 11 19.93 -40.69 14.32
CA GLY A 11 19.44 -41.63 15.35
C GLY A 11 19.41 -40.94 16.73
N THR A 12 18.37 -40.99 17.55
CA THR A 12 17.13 -41.79 17.52
C THR A 12 16.12 -41.16 18.48
N LEU A 13 14.84 -41.41 18.21
CA LEU A 13 13.64 -41.11 19.01
C LEU A 13 13.77 -41.42 20.51
N GLY A 14 13.15 -40.56 21.32
CA GLY A 14 12.60 -40.89 22.64
C GLY A 14 11.21 -40.26 22.79
N GLN A 15 10.17 -41.09 22.74
CA GLN A 15 8.77 -40.73 22.98
C GLN A 15 8.54 -40.43 24.48
N GLY A 16 7.82 -39.37 24.77
CA GLY A 16 7.17 -39.11 26.06
C GLY A 16 5.91 -38.28 25.81
N LYS A 17 4.75 -38.92 25.96
CA LYS A 17 3.41 -38.40 25.64
C LYS A 17 2.82 -37.56 26.79
N ASN A 18 1.99 -36.62 26.37
CA ASN A 18 0.79 -36.09 27.03
C ASN A 18 0.98 -35.25 28.31
N GLU A 19 0.78 -33.94 28.15
CA GLU A 19 -0.13 -33.21 29.02
C GLU A 19 -0.78 -32.08 28.20
N SER A 20 -2.10 -32.16 28.12
CA SER A 20 -3.02 -31.19 27.55
C SER A 20 -3.02 -29.90 28.35
N CYS A 21 -2.82 -28.78 27.69
CA CYS A 21 -3.28 -27.49 28.17
C CYS A 21 -4.01 -26.80 27.02
N ASP A 22 -5.34 -26.88 27.07
CA ASP A 22 -6.23 -25.99 26.34
C ASP A 22 -5.88 -24.55 26.70
N THR A 23 -5.28 -23.84 25.76
CA THR A 23 -5.34 -22.39 25.77
C THR A 23 -5.55 -21.96 24.32
N LEU A 24 -6.74 -21.42 24.08
CA LEU A 24 -7.14 -20.73 22.86
C LEU A 24 -6.17 -19.59 22.57
N THR A 25 -5.05 -19.89 21.92
CA THR A 25 -4.34 -18.90 21.12
C THR A 25 -4.98 -18.95 19.75
N SER A 26 -5.90 -18.02 19.53
CA SER A 26 -6.27 -17.53 18.21
C SER A 26 -4.99 -17.12 17.49
N ASN A 27 -4.40 -18.07 16.76
CA ASN A 27 -3.44 -17.75 15.73
C ASN A 27 -4.17 -16.79 14.77
N PRO A 28 -3.69 -15.56 14.56
CA PRO A 28 -4.21 -14.77 13.46
C PRO A 28 -3.89 -15.57 12.21
N GLU A 29 -4.93 -16.11 11.58
CA GLU A 29 -4.81 -16.78 10.30
C GLU A 29 -3.99 -15.86 9.39
N HIS A 30 -2.88 -16.37 8.87
CA HIS A 30 -2.29 -15.83 7.67
C HIS A 30 -3.35 -15.97 6.58
N VAL A 31 -4.21 -14.96 6.45
CA VAL A 31 -5.06 -14.79 5.30
C VAL A 31 -4.10 -14.61 4.14
N GLU A 32 -3.98 -15.63 3.29
CA GLU A 32 -3.39 -15.49 1.98
C GLU A 32 -4.20 -14.42 1.23
N HIS A 33 -3.72 -13.18 1.30
CA HIS A 33 -4.27 -12.05 0.58
C HIS A 33 -4.07 -12.32 -0.92
N GLY A 34 -5.11 -12.89 -1.54
CA GLY A 34 -5.06 -13.42 -2.90
C GLY A 34 -6.09 -14.51 -3.20
N THR A 35 -6.83 -15.01 -2.20
CA THR A 35 -8.00 -15.86 -2.45
C THR A 35 -9.12 -15.08 -3.13
N ASP A 36 -9.86 -15.75 -4.01
CA ASP A 36 -10.97 -15.16 -4.77
C ASP A 36 -12.00 -14.47 -3.83
N ASP A 37 -12.26 -15.06 -2.66
CA ASP A 37 -13.22 -14.54 -1.67
C ASP A 37 -12.79 -13.20 -1.06
N HIS A 38 -11.49 -13.00 -0.82
CA HIS A 38 -10.97 -11.72 -0.32
C HIS A 38 -11.09 -10.63 -1.39
N LEU A 39 -10.79 -10.95 -2.64
CA LEU A 39 -10.94 -10.02 -3.77
C LEU A 39 -12.41 -9.66 -4.01
N VAL A 40 -13.33 -10.63 -3.88
CA VAL A 40 -14.78 -10.37 -3.96
C VAL A 40 -15.23 -9.41 -2.87
N THR A 41 -14.84 -9.66 -1.62
CA THR A 41 -15.19 -8.80 -0.47
C THR A 41 -14.61 -7.40 -0.64
N LEU A 42 -13.33 -7.29 -1.06
CA LEU A 42 -12.69 -6.02 -1.31
C LEU A 42 -13.39 -5.25 -2.45
N LYS A 43 -13.70 -5.94 -3.55
CA LYS A 43 -14.41 -5.36 -4.69
C LYS A 43 -15.78 -4.83 -4.26
N GLN A 44 -16.52 -5.57 -3.44
CA GLN A 44 -17.80 -5.11 -2.88
C GLN A 44 -17.62 -3.87 -1.99
N GLY A 45 -16.63 -3.88 -1.09
CA GLY A 45 -16.31 -2.73 -0.25
C GLY A 45 -15.98 -1.49 -1.07
N VAL A 46 -15.10 -1.62 -2.07
CA VAL A 46 -14.71 -0.53 -2.97
C VAL A 46 -15.89 -0.01 -3.79
N TRP A 47 -16.71 -0.87 -4.37
CA TRP A 47 -17.89 -0.41 -5.14
C TRP A 47 -19.04 0.11 -4.29
N SER A 48 -19.06 -0.21 -2.99
CA SER A 48 -20.01 0.41 -2.05
C SER A 48 -19.62 1.85 -1.70
N THR A 49 -18.40 2.29 -2.04
CA THR A 49 -17.98 3.67 -1.83
C THR A 49 -18.74 4.63 -2.75
N LYS A 50 -18.92 5.87 -2.30
CA LYS A 50 -19.57 6.94 -3.10
C LYS A 50 -18.63 7.55 -4.14
N VAL A 51 -17.62 6.81 -4.59
CA VAL A 51 -16.70 7.26 -5.64
C VAL A 51 -17.46 7.30 -6.97
N PRO A 52 -17.37 8.41 -7.75
CA PRO A 52 -18.00 8.48 -9.06
C PRO A 52 -17.54 7.37 -10.01
N ASN A 53 -18.48 6.72 -10.70
CA ASN A 53 -18.23 5.56 -11.57
C ASN A 53 -17.32 5.84 -12.79
N HIS A 54 -17.08 7.12 -13.10
CA HIS A 54 -16.17 7.53 -14.18
C HIS A 54 -14.70 7.59 -13.73
N LEU A 55 -14.40 7.39 -12.45
CA LEU A 55 -13.04 7.33 -11.93
C LEU A 55 -12.57 5.89 -11.79
N ASP A 56 -11.29 5.66 -12.12
CA ASP A 56 -10.61 4.46 -11.63
C ASP A 56 -10.37 4.58 -10.12
N ILE A 57 -10.27 3.47 -9.41
CA ILE A 57 -10.05 3.46 -7.96
C ILE A 57 -8.71 2.79 -7.68
N ILE A 58 -7.79 3.54 -7.07
CA ILE A 58 -6.55 3.01 -6.51
C ILE A 58 -6.78 2.74 -5.02
N HIS A 59 -6.95 1.47 -4.67
CA HIS A 59 -7.02 1.02 -3.27
C HIS A 59 -5.63 0.59 -2.79
N VAL A 60 -5.13 1.28 -1.76
CA VAL A 60 -3.78 1.11 -1.21
C VAL A 60 -3.86 0.32 0.09
N GLY A 61 -3.57 -0.98 0.01
CA GLY A 61 -3.50 -1.88 1.16
C GLY A 61 -2.08 -2.01 1.73
N GLU A 62 -1.97 -2.75 2.84
CA GLU A 62 -0.69 -3.02 3.51
C GLU A 62 0.27 -3.82 2.63
N ASN A 63 -0.23 -4.82 1.92
CA ASN A 63 0.57 -5.78 1.13
C ASN A 63 0.33 -5.70 -0.37
N HIS A 64 -0.75 -5.04 -0.80
CA HIS A 64 -1.17 -4.99 -2.21
C HIS A 64 -1.79 -3.65 -2.55
N ILE A 65 -1.55 -3.18 -3.77
CA ILE A 65 -2.27 -2.05 -4.37
C ILE A 65 -3.17 -2.63 -5.46
N HIS A 66 -4.45 -2.28 -5.40
CA HIS A 66 -5.46 -2.74 -6.35
C HIS A 66 -5.98 -1.56 -7.15
N ILE A 67 -6.12 -1.72 -8.45
CA ILE A 67 -6.70 -0.73 -9.34
C ILE A 67 -7.98 -1.32 -9.91
N PHE A 68 -9.10 -0.69 -9.56
CA PHE A 68 -10.43 -1.03 -10.08
C PHE A 68 -10.80 -0.04 -11.17
N SER A 69 -11.27 -0.55 -12.30
CA SER A 69 -11.84 0.28 -13.37
C SER A 69 -13.24 -0.22 -13.63
N SER A 70 -14.19 0.69 -13.90
CA SER A 70 -15.56 0.32 -14.27
C SER A 70 -15.64 -0.47 -15.57
N SER A 71 -14.58 -0.39 -16.39
CA SER A 71 -14.46 -1.11 -17.66
C SER A 71 -13.90 -2.54 -17.53
N ILE A 72 -13.39 -2.94 -16.35
CA ILE A 72 -12.67 -4.20 -16.17
C ILE A 72 -13.28 -4.99 -15.01
N GLU A 73 -13.59 -6.27 -15.26
CA GLU A 73 -14.19 -7.15 -14.25
C GLU A 73 -13.22 -7.52 -13.13
N THR A 74 -11.95 -7.78 -13.48
CA THR A 74 -10.89 -8.15 -12.53
C THR A 74 -9.99 -6.94 -12.22
N PRO A 75 -9.72 -6.62 -10.94
CA PRO A 75 -8.82 -5.53 -10.61
C PRO A 75 -7.39 -5.82 -11.09
N TYR A 76 -6.69 -4.78 -11.51
CA TYR A 76 -5.24 -4.87 -11.71
C TYR A 76 -4.56 -4.86 -10.33
N VAL A 77 -3.66 -5.80 -10.09
CA VAL A 77 -2.99 -5.97 -8.79
C VAL A 77 -1.50 -5.71 -8.92
N ILE A 78 -0.99 -4.80 -8.10
CA ILE A 78 0.45 -4.66 -7.84
C ILE A 78 0.72 -5.48 -6.55
N PRO A 79 1.56 -6.54 -6.61
CA PRO A 79 1.87 -7.41 -5.48
C PRO A 79 2.88 -6.74 -4.53
N THR A 80 2.56 -5.53 -4.10
CA THR A 80 3.36 -4.65 -3.25
C THR A 80 2.42 -3.64 -2.62
N GLY A 81 2.48 -3.49 -1.30
CA GLY A 81 1.67 -2.53 -0.56
C GLY A 81 2.52 -1.55 0.24
N ILE A 82 1.89 -0.84 1.19
CA ILE A 82 2.55 0.13 2.06
C ILE A 82 3.76 -0.47 2.80
N LEU A 83 3.66 -1.71 3.29
CA LEU A 83 4.75 -2.35 4.05
C LEU A 83 5.99 -2.59 3.17
N ASP A 84 5.78 -3.10 1.96
CA ASP A 84 6.85 -3.36 1.01
C ASP A 84 7.50 -2.07 0.50
N LEU A 85 6.69 -1.05 0.15
CA LEU A 85 7.20 0.24 -0.29
C LEU A 85 8.06 0.90 0.78
N ASN A 86 7.58 0.85 2.02
CA ASN A 86 8.31 1.35 3.18
C ASN A 86 9.66 0.67 3.36
N HIS A 87 9.70 -0.65 3.24
CA HIS A 87 10.94 -1.43 3.37
C HIS A 87 11.90 -1.17 2.20
N GLN A 88 11.40 -1.30 0.96
CA GLN A 88 12.21 -1.21 -0.25
C GLN A 88 12.82 0.18 -0.46
N PHE A 89 12.07 1.24 -0.18
CA PHE A 89 12.51 2.62 -0.41
C PHE A 89 12.92 3.36 0.88
N HIS A 90 12.91 2.66 2.03
CA HIS A 90 13.26 3.19 3.35
C HIS A 90 12.43 4.42 3.76
N LEU A 91 11.12 4.37 3.54
CA LEU A 91 10.22 5.51 3.74
C LEU A 91 9.76 5.70 5.20
N ARG A 92 10.07 4.75 6.10
CA ARG A 92 9.73 4.81 7.53
C ARG A 92 10.56 5.82 8.33
N LYS A 93 11.72 6.23 7.79
CA LYS A 93 12.56 7.31 8.32
C LYS A 93 12.38 8.52 7.42
N ALA A 94 12.75 9.72 7.87
CA ALA A 94 12.73 10.94 7.06
C ALA A 94 13.44 10.70 5.71
N PRO A 95 12.70 10.41 4.62
CA PRO A 95 13.31 9.93 3.39
C PRO A 95 13.79 11.13 2.59
N ASN A 96 14.94 11.00 1.95
CA ASN A 96 15.41 12.06 1.06
C ASN A 96 14.62 12.06 -0.25
N GLN A 97 14.70 13.19 -0.98
CA GLN A 97 14.01 13.38 -2.26
C GLN A 97 14.30 12.27 -3.29
N ARG A 98 15.51 11.71 -3.29
CA ARG A 98 15.88 10.63 -4.22
C ARG A 98 15.13 9.33 -3.91
N GLN A 99 14.95 8.97 -2.64
CA GLN A 99 14.19 7.78 -2.24
C GLN A 99 12.72 7.91 -2.65
N ILE A 100 12.12 9.08 -2.44
CA ILE A 100 10.75 9.39 -2.84
C ILE A 100 10.62 9.32 -4.36
N ALA A 101 11.52 9.98 -5.11
CA ALA A 101 11.51 9.96 -6.57
C ALA A 101 11.66 8.55 -7.15
N LEU A 102 12.50 7.70 -6.54
CA LEU A 102 12.65 6.30 -6.93
C LEU A 102 11.37 5.49 -6.68
N CYS A 103 10.73 5.67 -5.53
CA CYS A 103 9.45 5.02 -5.21
C CYS A 103 8.36 5.40 -6.22
N ILE A 104 8.19 6.70 -6.48
CA ILE A 104 7.23 7.23 -7.45
C ILE A 104 7.51 6.64 -8.84
N LYS A 105 8.76 6.70 -9.31
CA LYS A 105 9.12 6.17 -10.64
C LYS A 105 8.85 4.67 -10.74
N TRP A 106 9.19 3.91 -9.70
CA TRP A 106 8.98 2.46 -9.66
C TRP A 106 7.49 2.09 -9.72
N LEU A 107 6.64 2.86 -9.03
CA LEU A 107 5.18 2.73 -9.06
C LEU A 107 4.60 3.14 -10.41
N SER A 108 4.99 4.28 -10.98
CA SER A 108 4.48 4.75 -12.28
C SER A 108 4.73 3.75 -13.43
N CYS A 109 5.83 3.00 -13.36
CA CYS A 109 6.13 1.93 -14.32
C CYS A 109 5.24 0.68 -14.16
N ARG A 110 4.59 0.50 -13.00
CA ARG A 110 3.72 -0.65 -12.68
C ARG A 110 2.24 -0.31 -12.70
N LEU A 111 1.88 0.96 -12.68
CA LEU A 111 0.50 1.36 -12.90
C LEU A 111 0.05 1.02 -14.33
N PRO A 112 -1.19 0.53 -14.51
CA PRO A 112 -1.67 0.11 -15.81
C PRO A 112 -1.69 1.30 -16.78
N PRO A 113 -1.40 1.09 -18.08
CA PRO A 113 -1.41 2.17 -19.07
C PRO A 113 -2.81 2.74 -19.32
N THR A 114 -3.85 2.00 -18.94
CA THR A 114 -5.25 2.41 -19.05
C THR A 114 -5.71 3.33 -17.92
N LEU A 115 -4.93 3.49 -16.84
CA LEU A 115 -5.28 4.33 -15.70
C LEU A 115 -5.60 5.76 -16.16
N GLN A 116 -6.79 6.25 -15.80
CA GLN A 116 -7.26 7.61 -16.05
C GLN A 116 -7.31 8.43 -14.75
N THR A 117 -8.09 9.50 -14.72
CA THR A 117 -8.43 10.21 -13.48
C THR A 117 -8.96 9.21 -12.46
N PHE A 118 -8.48 9.31 -11.23
CA PHE A 118 -8.69 8.29 -10.23
C PHE A 118 -9.14 8.85 -8.88
N ALA A 119 -9.78 8.00 -8.11
CA ALA A 119 -9.90 8.13 -6.67
C ALA A 119 -8.83 7.29 -5.96
N CYS A 120 -8.34 7.77 -4.83
CA CYS A 120 -7.43 7.01 -3.97
C CYS A 120 -8.16 6.63 -2.69
N ILE A 121 -8.00 5.38 -2.23
CA ILE A 121 -8.54 4.86 -0.97
C ILE A 121 -7.40 4.22 -0.17
N GLY A 122 -7.26 4.54 1.11
CA GLY A 122 -6.29 3.91 1.99
C GLY A 122 -6.10 4.66 3.31
N ARG A 123 -5.70 3.95 4.37
CA ARG A 123 -5.63 4.48 5.76
C ARG A 123 -4.72 5.71 5.93
N GLY A 124 -3.70 5.87 5.08
CA GLY A 124 -2.81 7.03 5.12
C GLY A 124 -3.42 8.34 4.59
N LEU A 125 -4.62 8.31 3.98
CA LEU A 125 -5.28 9.51 3.44
C LEU A 125 -5.84 10.44 4.52
N HIS A 126 -6.07 9.97 5.75
CA HIS A 126 -6.55 10.82 6.85
C HIS A 126 -5.61 12.01 7.14
N ALA A 127 -4.33 11.91 6.80
CA ALA A 127 -3.40 13.03 6.88
C ALA A 127 -3.80 14.21 5.99
N LEU A 128 -4.53 13.96 4.88
CA LEU A 128 -5.09 15.03 4.04
C LEU A 128 -6.25 15.78 4.73
N GLN A 129 -7.07 15.11 5.54
CA GLN A 129 -8.14 15.78 6.31
C GLN A 129 -7.58 16.78 7.31
N GLN A 130 -6.36 16.54 7.80
CA GLN A 130 -5.66 17.41 8.74
C GLN A 130 -4.74 18.41 8.03
N SER A 131 -4.68 18.36 6.70
CA SER A 131 -3.82 19.24 5.90
C SER A 131 -4.50 20.59 5.63
N PRO A 132 -3.71 21.64 5.36
CA PRO A 132 -4.25 22.93 4.91
C PRO A 132 -4.67 22.93 3.43
N ILE A 133 -4.68 21.77 2.74
CA ILE A 133 -5.10 21.71 1.34
C ILE A 133 -6.59 21.98 1.23
N GLU A 134 -6.96 22.99 0.46
CA GLU A 134 -8.36 23.23 0.09
C GLU A 134 -8.76 22.28 -1.04
N LEU A 135 -9.76 21.43 -0.77
CA LEU A 135 -10.36 20.60 -1.81
C LEU A 135 -11.34 21.44 -2.65
N GLU A 136 -11.42 21.15 -3.95
CA GLU A 136 -12.43 21.76 -4.82
C GLU A 136 -13.86 21.39 -4.37
N GLN A 137 -14.89 22.04 -4.94
CA GLN A 137 -16.30 21.83 -4.60
C GLN A 137 -16.74 20.35 -4.66
N ASP A 138 -16.11 19.55 -5.52
CA ASP A 138 -16.37 18.12 -5.69
C ASP A 138 -15.42 17.22 -4.87
N LEU A 139 -14.77 17.76 -3.85
CA LEU A 139 -13.78 17.11 -2.98
C LEU A 139 -12.49 16.65 -3.68
N TYR A 140 -12.22 17.15 -4.90
CA TYR A 140 -10.97 16.84 -5.59
C TYR A 140 -9.80 17.60 -4.97
N CYS A 141 -8.66 16.94 -4.90
CA CYS A 141 -7.39 17.54 -4.55
C CYS A 141 -6.62 17.87 -5.83
N LEU A 142 -6.22 19.13 -5.99
CA LEU A 142 -5.37 19.56 -7.10
C LEU A 142 -3.97 18.95 -6.96
N ARG A 143 -3.38 18.62 -8.10
CA ARG A 143 -2.04 18.04 -8.19
C ARG A 143 -0.97 18.97 -7.61
N GLU A 144 -1.08 20.27 -7.87
CA GLU A 144 -0.09 21.26 -7.45
C GLU A 144 -0.09 21.40 -5.93
N ASP A 145 -1.27 21.53 -5.33
CA ASP A 145 -1.43 21.59 -3.87
C ASP A 145 -0.94 20.31 -3.19
N PHE A 146 -1.31 19.15 -3.76
CA PHE A 146 -0.85 17.87 -3.24
C PHE A 146 0.67 17.69 -3.34
N LEU A 147 1.29 18.16 -4.43
CA LEU A 147 2.75 18.12 -4.58
C LEU A 147 3.45 18.93 -3.49
N LEU A 148 2.96 20.14 -3.20
CA LEU A 148 3.50 21.00 -2.16
C LEU A 148 3.34 20.35 -0.78
N PHE A 149 2.16 19.84 -0.48
CA PHE A 149 1.88 19.13 0.77
C PHE A 149 2.76 17.88 0.94
N ALA A 150 2.85 17.03 -0.08
CA ALA A 150 3.65 15.80 -0.02
C ALA A 150 5.14 16.12 0.21
N GLN A 151 5.66 17.20 -0.37
CA GLN A 151 7.02 17.67 -0.13
C GLN A 151 7.21 18.17 1.31
N GLN A 152 6.26 18.94 1.85
CA GLN A 152 6.33 19.43 3.22
C GLN A 152 6.31 18.27 4.23
N ILE A 153 5.42 17.30 4.07
CA ILE A 153 5.32 16.13 4.94
C ILE A 153 6.60 15.28 4.88
N ALA A 154 7.20 15.12 3.70
CA ALA A 154 8.46 14.40 3.56
C ALA A 154 9.65 15.07 4.27
N LEU A 155 9.62 16.40 4.43
CA LEU A 155 10.67 17.18 5.08
C LEU A 155 10.47 17.31 6.60
N GLN A 156 9.25 17.12 7.10
CA GLN A 156 9.01 17.09 8.54
C GLN A 156 9.64 15.85 9.15
N GLU A 157 10.41 16.02 10.22
CA GLU A 157 10.82 14.88 11.03
C GLU A 157 9.55 14.18 11.54
N ILE A 158 9.44 12.89 11.20
CA ILE A 158 8.34 11.96 11.48
C ILE A 158 7.86 11.99 12.96
N HIS A 159 8.66 12.57 13.86
CA HIS A 159 8.36 12.76 15.28
C HIS A 159 7.17 13.69 15.59
N ALA A 160 6.73 14.55 14.67
CA ALA A 160 5.59 15.44 14.88
C ALA A 160 4.22 14.82 14.50
N LEU A 161 4.22 13.76 13.70
CA LEU A 161 3.04 12.95 13.40
C LEU A 161 2.98 11.80 14.42
N ALA A 162 1.79 11.43 14.88
CA ALA A 162 1.66 10.24 15.73
C ALA A 162 2.37 9.05 15.06
N ALA A 163 3.36 8.47 15.75
CA ALA A 163 4.42 7.64 15.17
C ALA A 163 3.93 6.41 14.38
N GLU A 164 2.69 5.98 14.64
CA GLU A 164 2.04 4.85 13.98
C GLU A 164 1.49 5.23 12.59
N PHE A 165 0.98 6.46 12.41
CA PHE A 165 0.39 6.90 11.15
C PHE A 165 1.43 7.46 10.18
N ALA A 166 2.49 8.06 10.70
CA ALA A 166 3.52 8.71 9.89
C ALA A 166 4.21 7.75 8.89
N GLN A 167 4.26 6.46 9.20
CA GLN A 167 4.86 5.43 8.34
C GLN A 167 4.03 5.11 7.11
N GLU A 168 2.70 5.28 7.17
CA GLU A 168 1.81 4.96 6.05
C GLU A 168 1.67 6.14 5.08
N VAL A 169 1.83 7.36 5.59
CA VAL A 169 1.58 8.63 4.87
C VAL A 169 2.52 8.84 3.68
N ILE A 170 3.83 8.63 3.84
CA ILE A 170 4.78 8.89 2.74
C ILE A 170 4.61 7.87 1.60
N ALA A 171 4.39 6.60 1.95
CA ALA A 171 4.17 5.56 0.96
C ALA A 171 2.88 5.80 0.15
N ILE A 172 1.76 6.15 0.81
CA ILE A 172 0.51 6.47 0.10
C ILE A 172 0.66 7.73 -0.77
N HIS A 173 1.41 8.74 -0.32
CA HIS A 173 1.72 9.91 -1.14
C HIS A 173 2.50 9.54 -2.40
N CYS A 174 3.46 8.62 -2.30
CA CYS A 174 4.18 8.11 -3.46
C CYS A 174 3.23 7.43 -4.47
N VAL A 175 2.23 6.69 -3.99
CA VAL A 175 1.20 6.06 -4.85
C VAL A 175 0.36 7.11 -5.58
N ILE A 176 -0.13 8.12 -4.86
CA ILE A 176 -0.94 9.21 -5.45
C ILE A 176 -0.12 9.98 -6.48
N LEU A 177 1.11 10.38 -6.13
CA LEU A 177 2.01 11.06 -7.06
C LEU A 177 2.32 10.21 -8.28
N ALA A 178 2.57 8.91 -8.10
CA ALA A 178 2.80 7.99 -9.21
C ALA A 178 1.59 7.92 -10.15
N GLY A 179 0.37 7.92 -9.61
CA GLY A 179 -0.88 8.02 -10.36
C GLY A 179 -0.97 9.32 -11.15
N LEU A 180 -0.81 10.47 -10.49
CA LEU A 180 -0.86 11.78 -11.12
C LEU A 180 0.19 11.95 -12.24
N PHE A 181 1.41 11.46 -12.03
CA PHE A 181 2.46 11.48 -13.06
C PHE A 181 2.17 10.52 -14.21
N LYS A 182 1.61 9.34 -13.92
CA LYS A 182 1.27 8.33 -14.94
C LYS A 182 0.18 8.82 -15.88
N THR A 183 -0.87 9.42 -15.32
CA THR A 183 -2.06 9.81 -16.08
C THR A 183 -1.95 11.23 -16.65
N GLY A 184 -1.08 12.05 -16.09
CA GLY A 184 -1.02 13.48 -16.40
C GLY A 184 -2.19 14.27 -15.84
N ALA A 185 -3.04 13.68 -15.01
CA ALA A 185 -4.20 14.35 -14.43
C ALA A 185 -3.78 15.56 -13.58
N SER A 186 -4.58 16.62 -13.63
CA SER A 186 -4.40 17.82 -12.82
C SER A 186 -4.97 17.66 -11.40
N LYS A 187 -5.72 16.60 -11.13
CA LYS A 187 -6.38 16.35 -9.84
C LYS A 187 -6.72 14.88 -9.64
N PHE A 188 -7.00 14.53 -8.39
CA PHE A 188 -7.51 13.20 -7.99
C PHE A 188 -8.55 13.36 -6.89
N LEU A 189 -9.35 12.33 -6.65
CA LEU A 189 -10.32 12.31 -5.55
C LEU A 189 -9.72 11.54 -4.34
N PRO A 190 -9.35 12.19 -3.24
CA PRO A 190 -9.07 11.48 -1.99
C PRO A 190 -10.39 10.96 -1.38
N HIS A 191 -10.50 9.64 -1.17
CA HIS A 191 -11.65 9.05 -0.48
C HIS A 191 -11.24 8.69 0.95
N ILE A 192 -11.72 9.48 1.91
CA ILE A 192 -11.29 9.49 3.31
C ILE A 192 -12.47 9.17 4.24
#